data_AF-A0A1H0V0V1-F1
#
_entry.id   AF-A0A1H0V0V1-F1
#
_cell.length_a   1.000
_cell.length_b   1.000
_cell.length_c   1.000
_cell.angle_alpha   90.00
_cell.angle_beta   90.00
_cell.angle_gamma   90.00
#
_symmetry.space_group_name_H-M   'P 1'
#
loop_
_entity.id
_entity.type
_entity.pdbx_description
1 polymer ?
#
loop_
_entity_poly.entity_id
_entity_poly.type
_entity_poly.pdbx_seq_one_letter_code
_entity_poly.pdbx_strand_id
1 'polypeptide(L)'
;MLVVPPQARLSKIDTALVAWNGRREAARAVCDALPLLQRANRVILLVVMGGKGLWQHGDGELVRWLGTHGVQASLVVEEPSSVAGCLLQKALQVSADLLVAGGYGHSRIGELMTGGTTRTLLRNTPVPLLISH
;
A
#
# COMPACT_ATOMS: atom_id res chain seq x y z
N MET A 1 -0.76 -9.82 7.93
CA MET A 1 0.56 -9.76 8.60
C MET A 1 0.93 -8.30 8.81
N LEU A 2 1.31 -7.92 10.02
CA LEU A 2 1.81 -6.58 10.33
C LEU A 2 3.30 -6.67 10.67
N VAL A 3 4.11 -5.85 10.01
CA VAL A 3 5.55 -5.73 10.26
C VAL A 3 5.81 -4.32 10.78
N VAL A 4 6.38 -4.22 11.99
CA VAL A 4 6.70 -2.94 12.62
C VAL A 4 8.22 -2.81 12.63
N PRO A 5 8.80 -1.83 11.90
CA PRO A 5 10.24 -1.63 11.95
C PRO A 5 10.65 -1.13 13.35
N PRO A 6 11.85 -1.47 13.86
CA PRO A 6 12.27 -1.12 15.23
C PRO A 6 12.20 0.38 15.55
N GLN A 7 12.33 1.22 14.53
CA GLN A 7 12.33 2.68 14.64
C GLN A 7 10.93 3.29 14.52
N ALA A 8 9.90 2.50 14.15
CA ALA A 8 8.54 3.02 14.04
C ALA A 8 7.97 3.36 15.42
N ARG A 9 7.43 4.57 15.53
CA ARG A 9 6.63 4.98 16.67
C ARG A 9 5.19 4.57 16.42
N LEU A 10 4.62 3.75 17.31
CA LEU A 10 3.20 3.40 17.26
C LEU A 10 2.38 4.58 17.80
N SER A 11 2.15 5.58 16.94
CA SER A 11 1.32 6.75 17.21
C SER A 11 -0.04 6.65 16.50
N LYS A 12 -0.86 7.70 16.63
CA LYS A 12 -2.05 7.85 15.78
C LYS A 12 -1.63 7.74 14.31
N ILE A 13 -2.40 6.99 13.53
CA ILE A 13 -2.27 6.96 12.07
C ILE A 13 -2.91 8.25 11.56
N ASP A 14 -2.12 9.20 11.08
CA ASP A 14 -2.61 10.43 10.47
C ASP A 14 -2.69 10.26 8.95
N THR A 15 -1.61 9.77 8.34
CA THR A 15 -1.54 9.46 6.90
C THR A 15 -1.31 7.98 6.66
N ALA A 16 -2.18 7.33 5.90
CA ALA A 16 -1.96 5.96 5.41
C ALA A 16 -1.64 5.96 3.91
N LEU A 17 -0.62 5.22 3.50
CA LEU A 17 -0.29 4.96 2.11
C LEU A 17 -0.71 3.54 1.75
N VAL A 18 -1.44 3.39 0.64
CA VAL A 18 -1.95 2.10 0.16
C VAL A 18 -1.35 1.83 -1.21
N ALA A 19 -0.60 0.74 -1.36
CA ALA A 19 -0.16 0.25 -2.65
C ALA A 19 -1.36 -0.37 -3.39
N TRP A 20 -1.81 0.28 -4.45
CA TRP A 20 -2.95 -0.17 -5.25
C TRP A 20 -2.50 -0.67 -6.61
N ASN A 21 -2.95 -1.87 -6.97
CA ASN A 21 -2.69 -2.42 -8.30
C ASN A 21 -3.95 -3.00 -9.00
N GLY A 22 -5.14 -2.70 -8.49
CA GLY A 22 -6.39 -3.23 -9.04
C GLY A 22 -6.59 -4.74 -8.89
N ARG A 23 -5.67 -5.47 -8.27
CA ARG A 23 -5.77 -6.93 -8.11
C ARG A 23 -6.42 -7.31 -6.78
N ARG A 24 -6.85 -8.57 -6.71
CA ARG A 24 -7.57 -9.15 -5.57
C ARG A 24 -6.79 -9.01 -4.26
N GLU A 25 -5.47 -9.19 -4.30
CA GLU A 25 -4.62 -9.13 -3.11
C GLU A 25 -4.55 -7.70 -2.54
N ALA A 26 -4.50 -6.68 -3.41
CA ALA A 26 -4.57 -5.29 -2.98
C ALA A 26 -5.96 -4.94 -2.43
N ALA A 27 -7.04 -5.41 -3.07
CA ALA A 27 -8.40 -5.22 -2.57
C ALA A 27 -8.59 -5.85 -1.18
N ARG A 28 -8.08 -7.06 -0.98
CA ARG A 28 -8.11 -7.74 0.32
C ARG A 28 -7.33 -6.97 1.39
N ALA A 29 -6.13 -6.47 1.06
CA ALA A 29 -5.36 -5.66 1.98
C ALA A 29 -6.06 -4.37 2.39
N VAL A 30 -6.76 -3.72 1.46
CA VAL A 30 -7.59 -2.56 1.78
C VAL A 30 -8.73 -2.94 2.72
N CYS A 31 -9.46 -4.03 2.45
CA CYS A 31 -10.53 -4.50 3.32
C CYS A 31 -10.03 -4.83 4.73
N ASP A 32 -8.92 -5.55 4.85
CA ASP A 32 -8.33 -5.91 6.14
C ASP A 32 -7.80 -4.69 6.90
N ALA A 33 -7.32 -3.68 6.18
CA ALA A 33 -6.85 -2.42 6.75
C ALA A 33 -7.97 -1.43 7.05
N LEU A 34 -9.22 -1.68 6.64
CA LEU A 34 -10.31 -0.70 6.70
C LEU A 34 -10.48 -0.05 8.09
N PRO A 35 -10.46 -0.79 9.22
CA PRO A 35 -10.56 -0.17 10.55
C PRO A 35 -9.40 0.78 10.88
N LEU A 36 -8.22 0.56 10.31
CA LEU A 36 -7.06 1.45 10.44
C LEU A 36 -7.19 2.66 9.52
N LEU A 37 -7.66 2.44 8.29
CA LEU A 37 -7.88 3.50 7.30
C LEU A 37 -8.96 4.48 7.76
N GLN A 38 -10.01 4.01 8.43
CA GLN A 38 -11.06 4.86 9.05
C GLN A 38 -10.54 5.77 10.17
N ARG A 39 -9.38 5.46 10.74
CA ARG A 39 -8.75 6.27 11.79
C ARG A 39 -7.75 7.28 11.23
N ALA A 40 -7.38 7.14 9.96
CA ALA A 40 -6.49 8.04 9.26
C ALA A 40 -7.23 9.32 8.86
N ASN A 41 -6.56 10.46 9.02
CA ASN A 41 -7.07 11.73 8.51
C ASN A 41 -6.89 11.83 6.99
N ARG A 42 -5.90 11.14 6.43
CA ARG A 42 -5.66 11.07 4.99
C ARG A 42 -5.25 9.68 4.55
N VAL A 43 -5.86 9.18 3.48
CA VAL A 43 -5.43 7.95 2.80
C VAL A 43 -4.98 8.27 1.38
N ILE A 44 -3.82 7.76 0.99
CA ILE A 44 -3.27 7.92 -0.35
C ILE A 44 -3.22 6.55 -1.00
N LEU A 45 -3.99 6.38 -2.07
CA LEU A 45 -3.90 5.24 -2.97
C LEU A 45 -2.76 5.54 -3.95
N LEU A 46 -1.69 4.77 -3.91
CA LEU A 46 -0.58 4.88 -4.83
C LEU A 46 -0.63 3.73 -5.84
N VAL A 47 -0.89 4.07 -7.09
CA VAL A 47 -0.75 3.17 -8.24
C VAL A 47 0.63 3.35 -8.84
N VAL A 48 1.35 2.24 -8.96
CA VAL A 48 2.70 2.24 -9.53
C VAL A 48 2.69 1.52 -10.87
N MET A 49 2.82 2.30 -11.94
CA MET A 49 2.86 1.83 -13.32
C MET A 49 4.28 1.37 -13.65
N GLY A 50 4.46 0.08 -13.99
CA GLY A 50 5.74 -0.42 -14.47
C GLY A 50 5.54 -1.51 -15.52
N GLY A 51 6.02 -1.28 -16.75
CA GLY A 51 6.19 -2.28 -17.82
C GLY A 51 4.93 -3.01 -18.32
N LYS A 52 4.63 -2.85 -19.62
CA LYS A 52 3.57 -3.52 -20.44
C LYS A 52 2.50 -4.30 -19.67
N GLY A 53 1.61 -3.57 -19.01
CA GLY A 53 0.35 -4.10 -18.51
C GLY A 53 -0.63 -2.95 -18.47
N LEU A 54 -1.69 -3.02 -19.27
CA LEU A 54 -2.72 -2.01 -19.34
C LEU A 54 -3.40 -1.90 -17.98
N TRP A 55 -3.04 -0.87 -17.21
CA TRP A 55 -3.77 -0.48 -16.03
C TRP A 55 -5.09 0.13 -16.51
N GLN A 56 -6.14 -0.67 -16.43
CA GLN A 56 -7.47 -0.22 -16.82
C GLN A 56 -8.01 0.69 -15.72
N HIS A 57 -7.79 2.00 -15.91
CA HIS A 57 -8.82 3.03 -15.77
C HIS A 57 -9.89 2.71 -14.72
N GLY A 58 -9.76 3.26 -13.49
CA GLY A 58 -10.89 3.24 -12.54
C GLY A 58 -10.54 3.06 -11.06
N ASP A 59 -9.46 3.62 -10.55
CA ASP A 59 -9.22 3.75 -9.10
C ASP A 59 -10.10 4.80 -8.41
N GLY A 60 -10.86 5.59 -9.18
CA GLY A 60 -11.96 6.41 -8.67
C GLY A 60 -13.08 5.59 -7.99
N GLU A 61 -13.30 4.34 -8.40
CA GLU A 61 -14.27 3.46 -7.73
C GLU A 61 -13.81 3.08 -6.32
N LEU A 62 -12.51 2.79 -6.16
CA LEU A 62 -11.95 2.49 -4.84
C LEU A 62 -11.99 3.72 -3.93
N VAL A 63 -11.65 4.90 -4.46
CA VAL A 63 -11.80 6.16 -3.72
C VAL A 63 -13.25 6.36 -3.28
N ARG A 64 -14.22 6.13 -4.18
CA ARG A 64 -15.64 6.25 -3.87
C ARG A 64 -16.09 5.24 -2.81
N TRP A 65 -15.68 3.98 -2.94
CA TRP A 65 -15.97 2.92 -1.99
C TRP A 65 -15.36 3.20 -0.61
N LEU A 66 -14.14 3.72 -0.55
CA LEU A 66 -13.54 4.19 0.70
C LEU A 66 -14.34 5.36 1.30
N GLY A 67 -14.80 6.28 0.45
CA GLY A 67 -15.69 7.37 0.84
C GLY A 67 -16.99 6.89 1.49
N THR A 68 -17.61 5.82 0.98
CA THR A 68 -18.83 5.25 1.62
C THR A 68 -18.55 4.65 3.00
N HIS A 69 -17.29 4.40 3.35
CA HIS A 69 -16.86 3.92 4.67
C HIS A 69 -16.28 5.03 5.56
N GLY A 70 -16.41 6.30 5.15
CA GLY A 70 -15.90 7.45 5.90
C GLY A 70 -14.40 7.67 5.77
N VAL A 71 -13.74 7.07 4.76
CA VAL A 71 -12.31 7.23 4.53
C VAL A 71 -12.04 8.30 3.50
N GLN A 72 -11.24 9.32 3.87
CA GLN A 72 -10.79 10.37 2.95
C GLN A 72 -9.60 9.89 2.12
N ALA A 73 -9.88 9.32 0.95
CA ALA A 73 -8.87 8.80 0.04
C ALA A 73 -8.59 9.77 -1.13
N SER A 74 -7.32 9.89 -1.52
CA SER A 74 -6.90 10.47 -2.79
C SER A 74 -6.08 9.45 -3.59
N LEU A 75 -6.02 9.66 -4.89
CA LEU A 75 -5.27 8.81 -5.79
C LEU A 75 -4.01 9.53 -6.28
N VAL A 76 -2.91 8.79 -6.33
CA VAL A 76 -1.66 9.20 -6.98
C VAL A 76 -1.19 8.06 -7.89
N VAL A 77 -0.80 8.41 -9.12
CA VAL A 77 -0.22 7.49 -10.09
C VAL A 77 1.22 7.89 -10.32
N GLU A 78 2.14 6.92 -10.26
CA GLU A 78 3.58 7.12 -10.49
C GLU A 78 4.09 6.09 -11.50
N GLU A 79 5.06 6.47 -12.34
CA GLU A 79 5.68 5.59 -13.34
C GLU A 79 7.20 5.42 -13.10
N PRO A 80 7.61 4.77 -11.99
CA PRO A 80 9.02 4.67 -11.61
C PRO A 80 9.72 3.50 -12.30
N SER A 81 11.06 3.52 -12.24
CA SER A 81 11.90 2.36 -12.60
C SER A 81 11.85 1.21 -11.58
N SER A 82 11.39 1.47 -10.35
CA SER A 82 11.29 0.48 -9.27
C SER A 82 10.04 0.69 -8.43
N VAL A 83 9.20 -0.36 -8.34
CA VAL A 83 7.98 -0.35 -7.52
C VAL A 83 8.30 -0.18 -6.04
N ALA A 84 9.27 -0.95 -5.54
CA ALA A 84 9.64 -0.90 -4.13
C ALA A 84 10.23 0.46 -3.76
N GLY A 85 11.12 0.97 -4.59
CA GLY A 85 11.74 2.28 -4.38
C GLY A 85 10.71 3.40 -4.34
N CYS A 86 9.75 3.39 -5.27
CA CYS A 86 8.66 4.36 -5.30
C CYS A 86 7.77 4.30 -4.05
N LEU A 87 7.36 3.11 -3.61
CA LEU A 87 6.55 2.95 -2.40
C LEU A 87 7.27 3.48 -1.15
N LEU A 88 8.55 3.14 -0.99
CA LEU A 88 9.37 3.61 0.13
C LEU A 88 9.58 5.12 0.09
N GLN A 89 9.92 5.67 -1.09
CA GLN A 89 10.09 7.11 -1.26
C GLN A 89 8.77 7.86 -1.02
N LYS A 90 7.65 7.35 -1.54
CA LYS A 90 6.35 7.99 -1.33
C LYS A 90 5.96 7.96 0.13
N ALA A 91 6.17 6.85 0.85
CA ALA A 91 5.90 6.75 2.28
C ALA A 91 6.65 7.84 3.07
N LEU A 92 7.92 8.11 2.73
CA LEU A 92 8.69 9.20 3.32
C LEU A 92 8.16 10.58 2.92
N GLN A 93 7.95 10.81 1.61
CA GLN A 93 7.50 12.10 1.06
C GLN A 93 6.17 12.56 1.65
N VAL A 94 5.25 11.63 1.90
CA VAL A 94 3.91 11.93 2.42
C VAL A 94 3.82 11.80 3.93
N SER A 95 4.94 11.53 4.61
CA SER A 95 5.01 11.25 6.05
C SER A 95 3.96 10.22 6.48
N ALA A 96 3.90 9.10 5.77
CA ALA A 96 2.96 8.04 6.09
C ALA A 96 3.26 7.46 7.49
N ASP A 97 2.22 7.10 8.22
CA ASP A 97 2.29 6.38 9.51
C ASP A 97 1.99 4.89 9.33
N LEU A 98 1.46 4.51 8.17
CA LEU A 98 1.12 3.14 7.82
C LEU A 98 1.29 2.95 6.31
N LEU A 99 1.98 1.89 5.91
CA LEU A 99 1.98 1.37 4.54
C LEU A 99 1.11 0.11 4.48
N VAL A 100 0.14 0.08 3.59
CA VAL A 100 -0.71 -1.08 3.30
C VAL A 100 -0.37 -1.61 1.92
N ALA A 101 -0.13 -2.92 1.79
CA ALA A 101 0.12 -3.57 0.52
C ALA A 101 -0.56 -4.94 0.46
N GLY A 102 -1.11 -5.28 -0.72
CA GLY A 102 -1.46 -6.66 -1.03
C GLY A 102 -0.20 -7.50 -1.19
N GLY A 103 -0.25 -8.76 -0.77
CA GLY A 103 0.74 -9.76 -1.15
C GLY A 103 0.85 -9.74 -2.68
N TYR A 104 2.05 -9.49 -3.20
CA TYR A 104 2.25 -9.41 -4.65
C TYR A 104 1.84 -10.75 -5.25
N GLY A 105 0.78 -10.73 -6.06
CA GLY A 105 0.21 -11.90 -6.73
C GLY A 105 1.20 -12.54 -7.69
N HIS A 106 2.12 -13.32 -7.13
CA HIS A 106 2.76 -14.48 -7.71
C HIS A 106 2.73 -15.55 -6.60
N SER A 107 2.04 -16.63 -6.93
CA SER A 107 1.86 -17.87 -6.19
C SER A 107 2.77 -18.05 -4.97
N ARG A 108 2.12 -18.23 -3.81
CA ARG A 108 2.70 -18.73 -2.55
C ARG A 108 3.63 -17.74 -1.85
N ILE A 109 3.17 -17.28 -0.69
CA ILE A 109 4.00 -16.73 0.41
C ILE A 109 5.25 -17.60 0.70
N GLY A 110 5.22 -18.90 0.35
CA GLY A 110 6.38 -19.80 0.42
C GLY A 110 7.45 -19.59 -0.66
N GLU A 111 7.12 -19.08 -1.85
CA GLU A 111 8.07 -18.67 -2.89
C GLU A 111 8.40 -17.16 -2.79
N LEU A 112 7.49 -16.35 -2.20
CA LEU A 112 7.50 -14.88 -2.16
C LEU A 112 8.65 -14.22 -1.35
N MET A 113 9.48 -15.00 -0.65
CA MET A 113 10.77 -14.52 -0.13
C MET A 113 11.82 -14.28 -1.23
N THR A 114 11.49 -14.56 -2.50
CA THR A 114 12.37 -14.36 -3.67
C THR A 114 11.98 -13.19 -4.57
N GLY A 115 10.83 -12.53 -4.34
CA GLY A 115 10.43 -11.33 -5.09
C GLY A 115 11.17 -10.07 -4.59
N GLY A 116 11.89 -9.38 -5.49
CA GLY A 116 12.69 -8.20 -5.15
C GLY A 116 11.91 -7.10 -4.42
N THR A 117 10.64 -6.88 -4.78
CA THR A 117 9.81 -5.81 -4.20
C THR A 117 9.39 -6.09 -2.75
N THR A 118 8.74 -7.23 -2.47
CA THR A 118 8.30 -7.59 -1.11
C THR A 118 9.46 -7.66 -0.13
N ARG A 119 10.57 -8.29 -0.54
CA ARG A 119 11.78 -8.39 0.30
C ARG A 119 12.37 -7.00 0.62
N THR A 120 12.36 -6.10 -0.37
CA THR A 120 12.82 -4.72 -0.19
C THR A 120 11.90 -3.96 0.77
N LEU A 121 10.58 -4.09 0.63
CA LEU A 121 9.63 -3.48 1.57
C LEU A 121 9.80 -4.02 3.00
N LEU A 122 9.83 -5.34 3.18
CA LEU A 122 9.98 -5.95 4.51
C LEU A 122 11.25 -5.51 5.24
N ARG A 123 12.35 -5.27 4.50
CA ARG A 123 13.63 -4.87 5.08
C ARG A 123 13.76 -3.37 5.29
N ASN A 124 13.18 -2.56 4.41
CA ASN A 124 13.50 -1.14 4.31
C ASN A 124 12.31 -0.22 4.56
N THR A 125 11.12 -0.75 4.91
CA THR A 125 9.97 0.13 5.18
C THR A 125 10.25 1.02 6.38
N PRO A 126 10.09 2.35 6.25
CA PRO A 126 10.36 3.31 7.33
C PRO A 126 9.25 3.36 8.39
N VAL A 127 8.11 2.72 8.12
CA VAL A 127 6.83 2.82 8.85
C VAL A 127 6.24 1.42 9.05
N PRO A 128 5.27 1.23 9.96
CA PRO A 128 4.51 -0.01 10.03
C PRO A 128 3.97 -0.43 8.66
N LEU A 129 4.16 -1.70 8.30
CA LEU A 129 3.75 -2.31 7.03
C LEU A 129 2.70 -3.39 7.28
N LEU A 130 1.48 -3.18 6.79
CA LEU A 130 0.43 -4.19 6.75
C LEU A 130 0.44 -4.88 5.39
N ILE A 131 0.62 -6.21 5.40
CA ILE A 131 0.52 -7.07 4.23
C ILE A 131 -0.63 -8.06 4.42
N SER A 132 -1.57 -8.12 3.48
CA SER A 132 -2.62 -9.14 3.43
C SER A 132 -2.48 -10.07 2.22
N HIS A 133 -3.05 -11.27 2.29
CA HIS A 133 -3.04 -12.32 1.26
C HIS A 133 -4.39 -13.03 1.26
#